data_AF-A0A521WAA7-F1
#
_entry.id   AF-A0A521WAA7-F1
#
_cell.length_a   1.000
_cell.length_b   1.000
_cell.length_c   1.000
_cell.angle_alpha   90.00
_cell.angle_beta   90.00
_cell.angle_gamma   90.00
#
_symmetry.space_group_name_H-M   'P 1'
#
loop_
_entity.id
_entity.type
_entity.pdbx_description
1 polymer ?
#
loop_
_entity_poly.entity_id
_entity_poly.type
_entity_poly.pdbx_seq_one_letter_code
_entity_poly.pdbx_strand_id
1 'polypeptide(L)'
;MPLDVLRRVPAFRSIAKGVRASLTQLRPLPAPRYLADTPNTAGTGALEPYFPPTISTLARAALSEDTAAHVLGVLDKLTPTPEIEGQTLFYKWAQAKFREQWQYADVTNVLAAASLLLQPKSYLEIGVRRGRSSAVVGALAPDCAMYAFDVWLRDYGGI
;
A
#
# COMPACT_ATOMS: atom_id res chain seq x y z
N MET A 1 -44.23 -12.22 -15.47
CA MET A 1 -44.41 -11.07 -16.38
C MET A 1 -43.24 -11.07 -17.37
N PRO A 2 -43.47 -11.13 -18.69
CA PRO A 2 -42.39 -11.30 -19.67
C PRO A 2 -41.49 -10.06 -19.74
N LEU A 3 -40.17 -10.27 -19.70
CA LEU A 3 -39.11 -9.23 -19.70
C LEU A 3 -39.22 -8.24 -20.88
N ASP A 4 -39.87 -8.64 -21.97
CA ASP A 4 -40.08 -7.81 -23.15
C ASP A 4 -41.02 -6.62 -22.93
N VAL A 5 -41.93 -6.70 -21.95
CA VAL A 5 -42.81 -5.58 -21.59
C VAL A 5 -42.03 -4.50 -20.86
N LEU A 6 -41.11 -4.90 -19.98
CA LEU A 6 -40.28 -3.98 -19.20
C LEU A 6 -39.31 -3.17 -20.07
N ARG A 7 -38.79 -3.76 -21.17
CA ARG A 7 -37.90 -3.08 -22.13
C ARG A 7 -38.52 -1.89 -22.87
N ARG A 8 -39.85 -1.78 -22.88
CA ARG A 8 -40.59 -0.66 -23.53
C ARG A 8 -40.84 0.51 -22.58
N VAL A 9 -40.62 0.34 -21.28
CA VAL A 9 -40.79 1.41 -20.29
C VAL A 9 -39.54 2.30 -20.30
N PRO A 10 -39.66 3.62 -20.56
CA PRO A 10 -38.51 4.54 -20.61
C PRO A 10 -37.64 4.52 -19.35
N ALA A 11 -38.27 4.38 -18.18
CA ALA A 11 -37.59 4.27 -16.90
C ALA A 11 -36.68 3.03 -16.82
N PHE A 12 -37.13 1.88 -17.34
CA PHE A 12 -36.33 0.65 -17.36
C PHE A 12 -35.11 0.77 -18.27
N ARG A 13 -35.23 1.48 -19.41
CA ARG A 13 -34.09 1.76 -20.29
C ARG A 13 -33.05 2.67 -19.63
N SER A 14 -33.50 3.66 -18.87
CA SER A 14 -32.60 4.55 -18.11
C SER A 14 -31.85 3.77 -17.01
N ILE A 15 -32.55 2.94 -16.25
CA ILE A 15 -31.95 2.08 -15.22
C ILE A 15 -30.96 1.09 -15.85
N ALA A 16 -31.34 0.41 -16.93
CA ALA A 16 -30.45 -0.53 -17.61
C ALA A 16 -29.20 0.16 -18.18
N LYS A 17 -29.32 1.39 -18.69
CA LYS A 17 -28.18 2.19 -19.14
C LYS A 17 -27.26 2.57 -17.97
N GLY A 18 -27.83 2.96 -16.84
CA GLY A 18 -27.07 3.24 -15.61
C GLY A 18 -26.31 2.03 -15.10
N VAL A 19 -26.99 0.87 -14.98
CA VAL A 19 -26.37 -0.39 -14.54
C VAL A 19 -25.25 -0.80 -15.49
N ARG A 20 -25.46 -0.72 -16.81
CA ARG A 20 -24.43 -1.06 -17.79
C ARG A 20 -23.22 -0.12 -17.70
N ALA A 21 -23.45 1.19 -17.51
CA ALA A 21 -22.37 2.17 -17.33
C ALA A 21 -21.57 1.89 -16.05
N SER A 22 -22.24 1.59 -14.93
CA SER A 22 -21.58 1.20 -13.68
C SER A 22 -20.78 -0.10 -13.83
N LEU A 23 -21.35 -1.12 -14.48
CA LEU A 23 -20.65 -2.38 -14.75
C LEU A 23 -19.42 -2.20 -15.64
N THR A 24 -19.46 -1.29 -16.62
CA THR A 24 -18.28 -0.97 -17.45
C THR A 24 -17.19 -0.18 -16.71
N GLN A 25 -17.54 0.46 -15.59
CA GLN A 25 -16.58 1.16 -14.73
C GLN A 25 -16.02 0.29 -13.60
N LEU A 26 -16.64 -0.87 -13.34
CA LEU A 26 -16.09 -1.86 -12.43
C LEU A 26 -14.85 -2.50 -13.05
N ARG A 27 -13.67 -1.97 -12.70
CA ARG A 27 -12.42 -2.69 -12.92
C ARG A 27 -12.27 -3.70 -11.79
N PRO A 28 -12.19 -5.01 -12.08
CA PRO A 28 -11.87 -5.98 -11.04
C PRO A 28 -10.54 -5.58 -10.42
N LEU A 29 -10.48 -5.57 -9.08
CA LEU A 29 -9.24 -5.32 -8.37
C LEU A 29 -8.23 -6.41 -8.77
N PRO A 30 -6.96 -6.07 -9.04
CA PRO A 30 -5.93 -7.08 -9.19
C PRO A 30 -5.89 -7.93 -7.91
N ALA A 31 -5.71 -9.24 -8.06
CA ALA A 31 -5.54 -10.12 -6.92
C ALA A 31 -4.32 -9.67 -6.10
N PRO A 32 -4.40 -9.66 -4.75
CA PRO A 32 -3.27 -9.32 -3.91
C PRO A 32 -2.07 -10.23 -4.22
N ARG A 33 -0.89 -9.64 -4.38
CA ARG A 33 0.37 -10.37 -4.52
C ARG A 33 1.06 -10.43 -3.16
N TYR A 34 1.12 -11.61 -2.57
CA TYR A 34 1.81 -11.85 -1.31
C TYR A 34 3.30 -12.11 -1.55
N LEU A 35 4.13 -11.66 -0.62
CA LEU A 35 5.52 -12.12 -0.54
C LEU A 35 5.52 -13.60 -0.14
N ALA A 36 6.57 -14.32 -0.54
CA ALA A 36 6.76 -15.68 -0.05
C ALA A 36 6.81 -15.67 1.49
N ASP A 37 6.15 -16.63 2.13
CA ASP A 37 6.12 -16.86 3.58
C ASP A 37 5.28 -15.89 4.44
N THR A 38 4.63 -14.87 3.85
CA THR A 38 3.63 -14.09 4.58
C THR A 38 2.32 -14.89 4.68
N PRO A 39 1.72 -15.09 5.88
CA PRO A 39 0.45 -15.79 5.99
C PRO A 39 -0.60 -15.13 5.10
N ASN A 40 -1.28 -15.94 4.28
CA ASN A 40 -2.37 -15.49 3.42
C ASN A 40 -3.47 -14.87 4.29
N THR A 41 -3.50 -13.53 4.35
CA THR A 41 -4.43 -12.77 5.17
C THR A 41 -5.56 -12.13 4.38
N ALA A 42 -5.53 -12.18 3.04
CA ALA A 42 -6.73 -11.88 2.24
C ALA A 42 -7.25 -13.16 1.60
N GLY A 43 -8.30 -13.71 2.22
CA GLY A 43 -9.01 -14.85 1.66
C GLY A 43 -9.75 -14.44 0.39
N THR A 44 -9.88 -15.37 -0.56
CA THR A 44 -10.72 -15.25 -1.77
C THR A 44 -12.23 -15.30 -1.47
N GLY A 45 -12.63 -15.00 -0.23
CA GLY A 45 -13.97 -15.21 0.29
C GLY A 45 -14.88 -14.01 0.08
N ALA A 46 -16.18 -14.26 -0.11
CA ALA A 46 -17.21 -13.23 -0.26
C ALA A 46 -17.29 -12.22 0.91
N LEU A 47 -16.63 -12.52 2.03
CA LEU A 47 -16.61 -11.68 3.22
C LEU A 47 -15.38 -10.75 3.31
N GLU A 48 -14.43 -10.84 2.38
CA GLU A 48 -13.19 -10.03 2.38
C GLU A 48 -13.45 -8.51 2.52
N PRO A 49 -14.46 -7.89 1.85
CA PRO A 49 -14.73 -6.46 2.03
C PRO A 49 -15.14 -6.07 3.45
N TYR A 50 -15.54 -7.05 4.27
CA TYR A 50 -16.05 -6.83 5.63
C TYR A 50 -14.99 -7.06 6.72
N PHE A 51 -13.78 -7.49 6.35
CA PHE A 51 -12.66 -7.70 7.27
C PHE A 51 -11.44 -6.87 6.87
N PRO A 52 -11.52 -5.52 6.96
CA PRO A 52 -10.32 -4.70 6.79
C PRO A 52 -9.27 -5.11 7.83
N PRO A 53 -7.96 -5.01 7.51
CA PRO A 53 -6.93 -5.33 8.48
C PRO A 53 -7.12 -4.45 9.73
N THR A 54 -7.18 -5.10 10.89
CA THR A 54 -7.22 -4.38 12.16
C THR A 54 -5.92 -3.63 12.40
N ILE A 55 -5.93 -2.66 13.31
CA ILE A 55 -4.70 -1.96 13.73
C ILE A 55 -3.65 -2.98 14.22
N SER A 56 -4.06 -4.04 14.93
CA SER A 56 -3.16 -5.10 15.39
C SER A 56 -2.58 -5.92 14.24
N THR A 57 -3.36 -6.14 13.16
CA THR A 57 -2.86 -6.80 11.94
C THR A 57 -1.82 -5.92 11.25
N LEU A 58 -2.12 -4.63 11.08
CA LEU A 58 -1.19 -3.67 10.47
C LEU A 58 0.10 -3.54 11.29
N ALA A 59 -0.01 -3.39 12.61
CA ALA A 59 1.13 -3.28 13.51
C ALA A 59 2.01 -4.52 13.45
N ARG A 60 1.42 -5.72 13.46
CA ARG A 60 2.19 -6.98 13.36
C ARG A 60 2.92 -7.09 12.03
N ALA A 61 2.28 -6.70 10.93
CA ALA A 61 2.93 -6.66 9.63
C ALA A 61 4.07 -5.64 9.61
N ALA A 62 3.86 -4.42 10.10
CA ALA A 62 4.88 -3.38 10.15
C ALA A 62 6.11 -3.76 10.99
N LEU A 63 5.90 -4.53 12.06
CA LEU A 63 6.95 -5.03 12.95
C LEU A 63 7.63 -6.31 12.45
N SER A 64 7.21 -6.88 11.33
CA SER A 64 7.77 -8.14 10.81
C SER A 64 9.17 -7.97 10.24
N GLU A 65 9.99 -9.02 10.38
CA GLU A 65 11.32 -9.08 9.75
C GLU A 65 11.24 -8.97 8.23
N ASP A 66 10.22 -9.56 7.60
CA ASP A 66 9.98 -9.48 6.16
C ASP A 66 9.75 -8.04 5.70
N THR A 67 8.96 -7.27 6.45
CA THR A 67 8.71 -5.87 6.14
C THR A 67 10.00 -5.05 6.30
N ALA A 68 10.76 -5.28 7.37
CA ALA A 68 12.05 -4.62 7.57
C ALA A 68 13.04 -4.97 6.44
N ALA A 69 13.15 -6.23 6.05
CA ALA A 69 14.01 -6.69 4.97
C ALA A 69 13.59 -6.08 3.62
N HIS A 70 12.29 -6.02 3.34
CA HIS A 70 11.78 -5.39 2.12
C HIS A 70 12.10 -3.90 2.09
N VAL A 71 11.82 -3.17 3.17
CA VAL A 71 12.12 -1.73 3.28
C VAL A 71 13.61 -1.50 3.05
N LEU A 72 14.50 -2.23 3.73
CA LEU A 72 15.95 -2.12 3.53
C LEU A 72 16.35 -2.38 2.07
N GLY A 73 15.75 -3.39 1.43
CA GLY A 73 15.99 -3.69 0.02
C GLY A 73 15.50 -2.60 -0.96
N VAL A 74 14.50 -1.81 -0.58
CA VAL A 74 14.08 -0.60 -1.33
C VAL A 74 15.07 0.52 -1.08
N LEU A 75 15.43 0.78 0.18
CA LEU A 75 16.35 1.85 0.57
C LEU A 75 17.74 1.69 -0.06
N ASP A 76 18.25 0.46 -0.15
CA ASP A 76 19.55 0.15 -0.77
C ASP A 76 19.59 0.48 -2.29
N LYS A 77 18.44 0.67 -2.94
CA LYS A 77 18.33 1.07 -4.37
C LYS A 77 18.20 2.58 -4.55
N LEU A 78 17.89 3.31 -3.49
CA LEU A 78 17.78 4.77 -3.55
C LEU A 78 19.17 5.41 -3.54
N THR A 79 19.26 6.64 -4.02
CA THR A 79 20.52 7.37 -3.89
C THR A 79 20.86 7.55 -2.41
N PRO A 80 22.09 7.19 -1.98
CA PRO A 80 22.49 7.30 -0.58
C PRO A 80 22.33 8.72 -0.03
N THR A 81 21.91 8.79 1.22
CA THR A 81 21.84 10.02 2.03
C THR A 81 22.22 9.70 3.46
N PRO A 82 22.68 10.68 4.27
CA PRO A 82 22.97 10.45 5.68
C PRO A 82 21.76 9.90 6.46
N GLU A 83 20.54 10.29 6.09
CA GLU A 83 19.32 9.76 6.70
C GLU A 83 19.11 8.28 6.37
N ILE A 84 19.22 7.88 5.10
CA ILE A 84 19.06 6.48 4.68
C ILE A 84 20.17 5.62 5.26
N GLU A 85 21.41 6.09 5.24
CA GLU A 85 22.55 5.37 5.80
C GLU A 85 22.41 5.18 7.32
N GLY A 86 22.01 6.24 8.03
CA GLY A 86 21.76 6.19 9.47
C GLY A 86 20.63 5.23 9.83
N GLN A 87 19.52 5.26 9.06
CA GLN A 87 18.41 4.32 9.24
C GLN A 87 18.84 2.88 8.98
N THR A 88 19.51 2.61 7.86
CA THR A 88 20.00 1.26 7.51
C THR A 88 20.97 0.73 8.56
N LEU A 89 21.89 1.57 9.07
CA LEU A 89 22.80 1.19 10.14
C LEU A 89 22.05 0.87 11.44
N PHE A 90 21.09 1.72 11.84
CA PHE A 90 20.28 1.51 13.03
C PHE A 90 19.50 0.20 12.96
N TYR A 91 18.86 -0.09 11.81
CA TYR A 91 18.15 -1.35 11.56
C TYR A 91 19.07 -2.55 11.71
N LYS A 92 20.20 -2.57 10.99
CA LYS A 92 21.15 -3.69 11.02
C LYS A 92 21.73 -3.91 12.42
N TRP A 93 22.06 -2.83 13.13
CA TRP A 93 22.55 -2.90 14.51
C TRP A 93 21.48 -3.44 15.47
N ALA A 94 20.24 -2.95 15.38
CA ALA A 94 19.16 -3.36 16.26
C ALA A 94 18.76 -4.82 16.02
N GLN A 95 18.66 -5.26 14.76
CA GLN A 95 18.45 -6.66 14.40
C GLN A 95 19.54 -7.56 14.98
N ALA A 96 20.82 -7.18 14.83
CA ALA A 96 21.93 -7.96 15.36
C ALA A 96 21.90 -8.04 16.90
N LYS A 97 21.49 -6.97 17.58
CA LYS A 97 21.46 -6.87 19.04
C LYS A 97 20.27 -7.57 19.69
N PHE A 98 19.07 -7.35 19.16
CA PHE A 98 17.81 -7.77 19.78
C PHE A 98 17.17 -8.98 19.11
N ARG A 99 17.58 -9.33 17.87
CA ARG A 99 17.11 -10.49 17.12
C ARG A 99 15.57 -10.55 17.10
N GLU A 100 15.00 -11.73 17.36
CA GLU A 100 13.56 -12.00 17.38
C GLU A 100 12.76 -11.13 18.37
N GLN A 101 13.43 -10.53 19.37
CA GLN A 101 12.78 -9.63 20.33
C GLN A 101 12.67 -8.19 19.83
N TRP A 102 13.30 -7.88 18.69
CA TRP A 102 13.29 -6.54 18.16
C TRP A 102 11.90 -6.18 17.63
N GLN A 103 11.33 -5.12 18.17
CA GLN A 103 10.06 -4.57 17.73
C GLN A 103 10.24 -3.09 17.45
N TYR A 104 10.38 -2.76 16.17
CA TYR A 104 10.46 -1.39 15.70
C TYR A 104 9.78 -1.25 14.35
N ALA A 105 8.94 -0.24 14.22
CA ALA A 105 8.35 0.17 12.96
C ALA A 105 8.43 1.69 12.88
N ASP A 106 9.06 2.19 11.83
CA ASP A 106 8.96 3.59 11.45
C ASP A 106 7.90 3.77 10.36
N VAL A 107 7.83 5.00 9.82
CA VAL A 107 6.87 5.34 8.76
C VAL A 107 7.01 4.46 7.52
N THR A 108 8.23 4.05 7.14
CA THR A 108 8.45 3.21 5.96
C THR A 108 7.96 1.79 6.18
N ASN A 109 8.10 1.25 7.39
CA ASN A 109 7.54 -0.06 7.74
C ASN A 109 6.01 -0.05 7.75
N VAL A 110 5.42 0.99 8.34
CA VAL A 110 3.96 1.14 8.37
C VAL A 110 3.41 1.30 6.95
N LEU A 111 4.07 2.09 6.11
CA LEU A 111 3.67 2.26 4.71
C LEU A 111 3.86 0.98 3.89
N ALA A 112 4.93 0.22 4.12
CA ALA A 112 5.12 -1.08 3.49
C ALA A 112 3.99 -2.05 3.86
N ALA A 113 3.72 -2.20 5.16
CA ALA A 113 2.64 -3.05 5.65
C ALA A 113 1.27 -2.61 5.12
N ALA A 114 0.98 -1.30 5.14
CA ALA A 114 -0.25 -0.76 4.59
C ALA A 114 -0.36 -1.01 3.08
N SER A 115 0.72 -0.84 2.32
CA SER A 115 0.73 -1.08 0.88
C SER A 115 0.50 -2.54 0.55
N LEU A 116 1.14 -3.45 1.28
CA LEU A 116 0.94 -4.90 1.13
C LEU A 116 -0.50 -5.32 1.44
N LEU A 117 -1.04 -4.87 2.58
CA LEU A 117 -2.34 -5.33 3.08
C LEU A 117 -3.53 -4.64 2.40
N LEU A 118 -3.41 -3.36 2.05
CA LEU A 118 -4.52 -2.56 1.54
C LEU A 118 -4.50 -2.38 0.02
N GLN A 119 -3.33 -2.55 -0.63
CA GLN A 119 -3.15 -2.29 -2.06
C GLN A 119 -3.78 -0.95 -2.50
N PRO A 120 -3.34 0.18 -1.91
CA PRO A 120 -3.98 1.47 -2.08
C PRO A 120 -4.06 1.88 -3.56
N LYS A 121 -5.16 2.54 -3.92
CA LYS A 121 -5.37 3.07 -5.28
C LYS A 121 -4.85 4.47 -5.48
N SER A 122 -4.66 5.20 -4.39
CA SER A 122 -4.09 6.55 -4.39
C SER A 122 -3.27 6.77 -3.13
N TYR A 123 -2.13 7.45 -3.27
CA TYR A 123 -1.25 7.82 -2.17
C TYR A 123 -0.84 9.29 -2.33
N LEU A 124 -1.03 10.08 -1.28
CA LEU A 124 -0.63 11.48 -1.22
C LEU A 124 0.51 11.62 -0.23
N GLU A 125 1.62 12.21 -0.67
CA GLU A 125 2.74 12.58 0.16
C GLU A 125 3.01 14.08 0.05
N ILE A 126 3.10 14.75 1.20
CA ILE A 126 3.50 16.15 1.32
C ILE A 126 4.80 16.16 2.12
N GLY A 127 5.84 16.80 1.58
CA GLY A 127 7.20 16.69 2.12
C GLY A 127 7.92 15.43 1.63
N VAL A 128 7.74 15.08 0.35
CA VAL A 128 8.32 13.87 -0.26
C VAL A 128 9.86 13.82 -0.20
N ARG A 129 10.52 14.98 -0.20
CA ARG A 129 11.96 15.19 -0.26
C ARG A 129 12.56 14.38 -1.42
N ARG A 130 13.25 13.27 -1.11
CA ARG A 130 13.86 12.37 -2.09
C ARG A 130 13.02 11.11 -2.38
N GLY A 131 11.78 11.07 -1.91
CA GLY A 131 10.82 10.03 -2.23
C GLY A 131 11.01 8.72 -1.46
N ARG A 132 11.58 8.74 -0.25
CA ARG A 132 11.80 7.50 0.53
C ARG A 132 10.51 6.74 0.76
N SER A 133 9.50 7.40 1.32
CA SER A 133 8.21 6.80 1.65
C SER A 133 7.46 6.39 0.38
N SER A 134 7.41 7.29 -0.60
CA SER A 134 6.89 7.04 -1.94
C SER A 134 7.50 5.79 -2.59
N ALA A 135 8.82 5.63 -2.56
CA ALA A 135 9.49 4.48 -3.17
C ALA A 135 9.04 3.15 -2.56
N VAL A 136 8.83 3.12 -1.24
CA VAL A 136 8.31 1.93 -0.54
C VAL A 136 6.88 1.62 -0.97
N VAL A 137 6.00 2.63 -1.05
CA VAL A 137 4.62 2.44 -1.52
C VAL A 137 4.60 1.94 -2.96
N GLY A 138 5.37 2.58 -3.86
CA GLY A 138 5.44 2.20 -5.27
C GLY A 138 6.03 0.81 -5.51
N ALA A 139 6.92 0.34 -4.64
CA ALA A 139 7.49 -1.01 -4.72
C ALA A 139 6.46 -2.11 -4.41
N LEU A 140 5.48 -1.85 -3.54
CA LEU A 140 4.50 -2.82 -3.06
C LEU A 140 3.10 -2.65 -3.64
N ALA A 141 2.76 -1.45 -4.11
CA ALA A 141 1.50 -1.12 -4.75
C ALA A 141 1.76 -0.38 -6.08
N PRO A 142 2.30 -1.07 -7.11
CA PRO A 142 2.70 -0.45 -8.37
C PRO A 142 1.54 0.16 -9.17
N ASP A 143 0.31 -0.28 -8.88
CA ASP A 143 -0.92 0.28 -9.49
C ASP A 143 -1.48 1.49 -8.72
N CYS A 144 -0.81 1.93 -7.65
CA CYS A 144 -1.22 3.08 -6.85
C CYS A 144 -0.96 4.40 -7.59
N ALA A 145 -1.97 5.26 -7.70
CA ALA A 145 -1.79 6.62 -8.21
C ALA A 145 -1.08 7.47 -7.15
N MET A 146 0.15 7.87 -7.41
CA MET A 146 0.99 8.60 -6.46
C MET A 146 0.99 10.10 -6.74
N TYR A 147 0.69 10.88 -5.71
CA TYR A 147 0.71 12.34 -5.72
C TYR A 147 1.73 12.81 -4.68
N ALA A 148 2.82 13.39 -5.13
CA ALA A 148 3.92 13.80 -4.26
C ALA A 148 4.22 15.28 -4.42
N PHE A 149 4.25 16.01 -3.30
CA PHE A 149 4.51 17.45 -3.26
C PHE A 149 5.67 17.73 -2.31
N ASP A 150 6.57 18.63 -2.72
CA ASP A 150 7.64 19.14 -1.86
C ASP A 150 7.87 20.64 -2.05
N VAL A 151 8.57 21.22 -1.09
CA VAL A 151 9.09 22.57 -1.11
C VAL A 151 10.60 22.50 -1.34
N TRP A 152 11.03 22.86 -2.55
CA TRP A 152 12.44 22.86 -2.93
C TRP A 152 13.13 24.16 -2.51
N LEU A 153 13.36 24.30 -1.21
CA LEU A 153 14.19 25.36 -0.64
C LEU A 153 15.56 24.79 -0.28
N ARG A 154 16.62 25.58 -0.49
CA ARG A 154 17.98 25.20 -0.07
C ARG A 154 18.01 24.99 1.46
N ASP A 155 18.64 23.91 1.91
CA ASP A 155 18.78 23.51 3.31
C ASP A 155 17.44 23.14 3.98
N TYR A 156 16.36 22.97 3.22
CA TYR A 156 15.06 22.56 3.77
C TYR A 156 15.08 21.11 4.21
N GLY A 157 14.92 20.91 5.53
CA GLY A 157 15.06 19.59 6.13
C GLY A 157 16.48 19.02 6.00
N GLY A 158 17.50 19.86 5.85
CA GLY A 158 18.91 19.43 5.78
C GLY A 158 19.33 18.80 4.45
N ILE A 159 18.66 19.15 3.34
CA ILE A 159 19.05 18.83 1.95
C ILE A 159 19.39 20.11 1.19
#